data_AF-A0A0H5Q2M0-F1
#
_entry.id   AF-A0A0H5Q2M0-F1
#
_cell.length_a   1.000
_cell.length_b   1.000
_cell.length_c   1.000
_cell.angle_alpha   90.00
_cell.angle_beta   90.00
_cell.angle_gamma   90.00
#
_symmetry.space_group_name_H-M   'P 1'
#
loop_
_entity.id
_entity.type
_entity.pdbx_description
1 polymer ?
#
loop_
_entity_poly.entity_id
_entity_poly.type
_entity_poly.pdbx_seq_one_letter_code
_entity_poly.pdbx_strand_id
1 'polypeptide(L)'
;MSQSCHNSDLGINFLTEISPHEVSWDEHRSDAESVKILYNYSVELAKYADRINGCSGILKFGVSPNQGKLVLKQAFFCRVRHCPVCQWRRSLLWRAVMFQQLPKIQELYPTHRWVFLTMTVRNPPIIELRDTLKHMNESWQRLIQTKAFKSGVAGFIRTTEVTRGKDAEMMSHPHYHALLLVKPGYFSKYYINQSEWVEMWAKALRADYLPSVNVKAIRAGNNEKSKKALEKQICETLKYSVKPSDLAVERDKGAWLHEMTKQVHKMRFVATGGVLKGILKPDDEITNEEMISSSEETEDVGEGRVAFQFNSEYRRYVYAPKFNEYAE
;
A
#
# COMPACT_ATOMS: atom_id res chain seq x y z
N MET A 1 6.11 -22.45 57.51
CA MET A 1 7.25 -22.46 56.58
C MET A 1 6.78 -21.88 55.26
N SER A 2 7.08 -20.60 55.06
CA SER A 2 6.79 -19.84 53.85
C SER A 2 7.74 -20.24 52.73
N GLN A 3 7.25 -20.97 51.73
CA GLN A 3 7.98 -21.15 50.48
C GLN A 3 7.67 -19.99 49.55
N SER A 4 8.64 -19.08 49.50
CA SER A 4 8.79 -18.04 48.51
C SER A 4 8.93 -18.68 47.12
N CYS A 5 7.91 -18.49 46.27
CA CYS A 5 7.98 -18.67 44.83
C CYS A 5 8.38 -17.35 44.17
N HIS A 6 9.56 -16.82 44.53
CA HIS A 6 10.21 -15.73 43.81
C HIS A 6 11.43 -16.26 43.06
N ASN A 7 11.21 -16.65 41.81
CA ASN A 7 12.06 -16.29 40.66
C ASN A 7 11.50 -17.03 39.44
N SER A 8 10.50 -16.42 38.82
CA SER A 8 10.17 -16.73 37.45
C SER A 8 11.24 -16.09 36.56
N ASP A 9 11.90 -16.91 35.73
CA ASP A 9 12.56 -16.46 34.50
C ASP A 9 11.48 -15.82 33.61
N LEU A 10 11.10 -14.58 33.90
CA LEU A 10 10.18 -13.79 33.06
C LEU A 10 11.00 -13.18 31.93
N GLY A 11 11.39 -14.03 30.98
CA GLY A 11 11.90 -13.58 29.69
C GLY A 11 10.94 -12.58 29.04
N ILE A 12 11.50 -11.62 28.31
CA ILE A 12 10.72 -10.67 27.51
C ILE A 12 9.99 -11.49 26.44
N ASN A 13 8.66 -11.54 26.51
CA ASN A 13 7.85 -12.27 25.54
C ASN A 13 7.53 -11.37 24.35
N PHE A 14 8.16 -11.64 23.20
CA PHE A 14 7.90 -10.88 21.98
C PHE A 14 6.71 -11.46 21.19
N LEU A 15 5.97 -10.58 20.48
CA LEU A 15 4.85 -10.98 19.62
C LEU A 15 5.27 -12.06 18.62
N THR A 16 6.44 -11.87 17.99
CA THR A 16 6.96 -12.76 16.96
C THR A 16 7.48 -14.11 17.48
N GLU A 17 7.72 -14.23 18.79
CA GLU A 17 8.04 -15.52 19.41
C GLU A 17 6.77 -16.33 19.71
N ILE A 18 5.68 -15.64 20.06
CA ILE A 18 4.36 -16.24 20.30
C ILE A 18 3.64 -16.54 18.98
N SER A 19 3.76 -15.65 18.00
CA SER A 19 3.12 -15.74 16.69
C SER A 19 4.08 -15.28 15.60
N PRO A 20 4.93 -16.17 15.06
CA PRO A 20 5.92 -15.83 14.04
C PRO A 20 5.32 -15.21 12.75
N HIS A 21 4.05 -15.50 12.46
CA HIS A 21 3.35 -14.95 11.29
C HIS A 21 3.04 -13.45 11.43
N GLU A 22 3.11 -12.88 12.62
CA GLU A 22 2.84 -11.46 12.89
C GLU A 22 4.08 -10.56 12.70
N VAL A 23 5.17 -11.08 12.11
CA VAL A 23 6.44 -10.35 11.90
C VAL A 23 6.29 -9.03 11.16
N SER A 24 5.31 -8.92 10.26
CA SER A 24 5.06 -7.68 9.53
C SER A 24 4.67 -6.50 10.44
N TRP A 25 4.14 -6.76 11.64
CA TRP A 25 3.94 -5.69 12.64
C TRP A 25 5.28 -5.12 13.12
N ASP A 26 6.22 -5.99 13.52
CA ASP A 26 7.56 -5.58 13.95
C ASP A 26 8.26 -4.81 12.83
N GLU A 27 8.27 -5.36 11.61
CA GLU A 27 8.91 -4.73 10.43
C GLU A 27 8.33 -3.34 10.13
N HIS A 28 7.02 -3.22 9.98
CA HIS A 28 6.41 -1.94 9.60
C HIS A 28 6.42 -0.92 10.73
N ARG A 29 6.33 -1.34 12.01
CA ARG A 29 6.43 -0.40 13.13
C ARG A 29 7.87 0.04 13.39
N SER A 30 8.84 -0.84 13.15
CA SER A 30 10.26 -0.51 13.06
C SER A 30 10.47 0.54 11.97
N ASP A 31 10.07 0.30 10.73
CA ASP A 31 10.18 1.31 9.65
C ASP A 31 9.53 2.65 10.04
N ALA A 32 8.36 2.60 10.68
CA ALA A 32 7.67 3.80 11.17
C ALA A 32 8.47 4.56 12.23
N GLU A 33 9.22 3.87 13.08
CA GLU A 33 10.14 4.47 14.03
C GLU A 33 11.26 5.23 13.32
N SER A 34 11.82 4.67 12.26
CA SER A 34 12.84 5.36 11.45
C SER A 34 12.27 6.59 10.75
N VAL A 35 11.09 6.47 10.13
CA VAL A 35 10.40 7.61 9.50
C VAL A 35 10.07 8.70 10.52
N LYS A 36 9.65 8.33 11.74
CA LYS A 36 9.41 9.26 12.85
C LYS A 36 10.66 10.08 13.17
N ILE A 37 11.80 9.41 13.37
CA ILE A 37 13.09 10.05 13.65
C ILE A 37 13.43 11.05 12.53
N LEU A 38 13.23 10.65 11.27
CA LEU A 38 13.49 11.52 10.13
C LEU A 38 12.60 12.76 10.10
N TYR A 39 11.33 12.67 10.48
CA TYR A 39 10.47 13.85 10.59
C TYR A 39 10.93 14.84 11.67
N ASN A 40 11.56 14.38 12.75
CA ASN A 40 12.03 15.24 13.83
C ASN A 40 13.18 16.18 13.42
N TYR A 41 13.86 15.93 12.30
CA TYR A 41 14.83 16.87 11.75
C TYR A 41 14.19 18.14 11.16
N SER A 42 12.86 18.20 11.02
CA SER A 42 12.13 19.37 10.54
C SER A 42 11.13 19.86 11.58
N VAL A 43 11.34 21.07 12.10
CA VAL A 43 10.43 21.73 13.06
C VAL A 43 9.01 21.85 12.48
N GLU A 44 8.89 22.16 11.18
CA GLU A 44 7.60 22.30 10.49
C GLU A 44 6.82 20.97 10.43
N LEU A 45 7.54 19.86 10.33
CA LEU A 45 6.98 18.53 10.12
C LEU A 45 7.00 17.64 11.37
N ALA A 46 7.55 18.11 12.50
CA ALA A 46 7.64 17.37 13.76
C ALA A 46 6.28 16.84 14.26
N LYS A 47 5.18 17.56 14.00
CA LYS A 47 3.81 17.09 14.27
C LYS A 47 3.47 15.73 13.62
N TYR A 48 4.11 15.39 12.49
CA TYR A 48 3.94 14.08 11.87
C TYR A 48 4.69 13.00 12.64
N ALA A 49 5.85 13.32 13.21
CA ALA A 49 6.56 12.42 14.11
C ALA A 49 5.72 12.08 15.35
N ASP A 50 5.12 13.08 16.01
CA ASP A 50 4.26 12.88 17.19
C ASP A 50 3.09 11.92 16.89
N ARG A 51 2.43 12.14 15.74
CA ARG A 51 1.34 11.27 15.29
C ARG A 51 1.83 9.85 14.98
N ILE A 52 2.96 9.71 14.29
CA ILE A 52 3.53 8.38 13.99
C ILE A 52 3.95 7.66 15.27
N ASN A 53 4.43 8.39 16.28
CA ASN A 53 4.82 7.82 17.57
C ASN A 53 3.69 7.02 18.22
N GLY A 54 2.48 7.58 18.21
CA GLY A 54 1.27 6.92 18.73
C GLY A 54 0.71 5.83 17.81
N CYS A 55 1.11 5.78 16.53
CA CYS A 55 0.62 4.81 15.57
C CYS A 55 0.98 3.39 16.00
N SER A 56 -0.05 2.54 16.09
CA SER A 56 0.03 1.14 16.50
C SER A 56 0.90 0.91 17.74
N GLY A 57 0.93 1.86 18.68
CA GLY A 57 1.77 1.72 19.88
C GLY A 57 1.36 0.51 20.75
N ILE A 58 0.08 0.15 20.70
CA ILE A 58 -0.48 -1.05 21.33
C ILE A 58 -1.31 -1.78 20.27
N LEU A 59 -1.11 -3.09 20.17
CA LEU A 59 -1.92 -4.02 19.41
C LEU A 59 -2.69 -4.89 20.38
N LYS A 60 -4.00 -5.04 20.18
CA LYS A 60 -4.80 -6.01 20.94
C LYS A 60 -5.39 -7.05 20.00
N PHE A 61 -5.13 -8.30 20.35
CA PHE A 61 -5.55 -9.47 19.59
C PHE A 61 -6.58 -10.26 20.38
N GLY A 62 -7.63 -10.74 19.71
CA GLY A 62 -8.36 -11.90 20.20
C GLY A 62 -7.61 -13.18 19.84
N VAL A 63 -7.84 -14.24 20.60
CA VAL A 63 -7.17 -15.53 20.41
C VAL A 63 -8.19 -16.52 19.86
N SER A 64 -7.93 -17.05 18.66
CA SER A 64 -8.79 -18.02 18.02
C SER A 64 -8.88 -19.31 18.84
N PRO A 65 -10.08 -19.78 19.23
CA PRO A 65 -10.24 -20.98 20.05
C PRO A 65 -9.67 -22.25 19.43
N ASN A 66 -9.67 -22.32 18.09
CA ASN A 66 -9.35 -23.55 17.38
C ASN A 66 -7.84 -23.80 17.22
N GLN A 67 -7.01 -22.75 17.23
CA GLN A 67 -5.57 -22.86 16.92
C GLN A 67 -4.68 -21.88 17.68
N GLY A 68 -5.22 -21.05 18.59
CA GLY A 68 -4.44 -20.02 19.27
C GLY A 68 -3.98 -18.87 18.36
N LYS A 69 -4.47 -18.83 17.11
CA LYS A 69 -4.14 -17.79 16.14
C LYS A 69 -4.59 -16.43 16.65
N LEU A 70 -3.70 -15.44 16.53
CA LEU A 70 -4.01 -14.06 16.91
C LEU A 70 -4.81 -13.39 15.80
N VAL A 71 -5.88 -12.70 16.19
CA VAL A 71 -6.71 -11.90 15.27
C VAL A 71 -6.73 -10.48 15.79
N LEU A 72 -6.20 -9.54 15.00
CA LEU A 72 -6.15 -8.14 15.42
C LEU A 72 -7.58 -7.61 15.60
N LYS A 73 -7.84 -7.00 16.76
CA LYS A 73 -9.16 -6.46 17.11
C LYS A 73 -9.12 -4.99 17.47
N GLN A 74 -8.00 -4.49 17.98
CA GLN A 74 -7.84 -3.07 18.29
C GLN A 74 -6.41 -2.62 18.01
N ALA A 75 -6.29 -1.49 17.31
CA ALA A 75 -5.07 -0.72 17.14
C ALA A 75 -5.44 0.72 16.79
N PHE A 76 -4.57 1.68 17.07
CA PHE A 76 -4.72 3.05 16.62
C PHE A 76 -3.87 3.31 15.36
N PHE A 77 -4.46 3.87 14.31
CA PHE A 77 -3.72 4.26 13.11
C PHE A 77 -3.67 5.77 12.92
N CYS A 78 -2.47 6.34 12.88
CA CYS A 78 -2.28 7.79 12.87
C CYS A 78 -2.72 8.50 11.57
N ARG A 79 -2.91 7.77 10.47
CA ARG A 79 -3.27 8.28 9.12
C ARG A 79 -2.27 9.23 8.47
N VAL A 80 -1.06 9.36 9.02
CA VAL A 80 0.01 10.09 8.33
C VAL A 80 0.35 9.34 7.04
N ARG A 81 0.32 10.05 5.90
CA ARG A 81 0.46 9.45 4.56
C ARG A 81 1.70 8.56 4.42
N HIS A 82 2.80 8.97 5.03
CA HIS A 82 4.09 8.29 4.96
C HIS A 82 4.38 7.42 6.19
N CYS A 83 3.40 7.18 7.07
CA CYS A 83 3.56 6.18 8.13
C CYS A 83 3.56 4.77 7.51
N PRO A 84 4.66 4.01 7.60
CA PRO A 84 4.76 2.65 7.03
C PRO A 84 3.65 1.71 7.52
N VAL A 85 3.28 1.74 8.80
CA VAL A 85 2.15 0.97 9.33
C VAL A 85 0.83 1.33 8.64
N CYS A 86 0.51 2.64 8.53
CA CYS A 86 -0.74 3.04 7.88
C CYS A 86 -0.74 2.73 6.39
N GLN A 87 0.40 2.87 5.70
CA GLN A 87 0.53 2.49 4.30
C GLN A 87 0.32 0.98 4.11
N TRP A 88 0.94 0.16 4.97
CA TRP A 88 0.72 -1.28 5.04
C TRP A 88 -0.73 -1.67 5.14
N ARG A 89 -1.37 -1.27 6.24
CA ARG A 89 -2.76 -1.61 6.52
C ARG A 89 -3.72 -1.13 5.43
N ARG A 90 -3.48 0.05 4.86
CA ARG A 90 -4.27 0.55 3.72
C ARG A 90 -4.08 -0.30 2.46
N SER A 91 -2.86 -0.74 2.16
CA SER A 91 -2.61 -1.62 1.01
C SER A 91 -3.34 -2.96 1.17
N LEU A 92 -3.38 -3.51 2.39
CA LEU A 92 -4.12 -4.74 2.69
C LEU A 92 -5.61 -4.51 2.48
N LEU A 93 -6.17 -3.40 3.00
CA LEU A 93 -7.58 -3.08 2.83
C LEU A 93 -7.95 -2.98 1.35
N TRP A 94 -7.17 -2.24 0.55
CA TRP A 94 -7.46 -2.11 -0.87
C TRP A 94 -7.38 -3.42 -1.63
N ARG A 95 -6.43 -4.29 -1.27
CA ARG A 95 -6.35 -5.65 -1.83
C ARG A 95 -7.59 -6.46 -1.46
N ALA A 96 -7.97 -6.48 -0.18
CA ALA A 96 -9.16 -7.19 0.29
C ALA A 96 -10.43 -6.71 -0.42
N VAL A 97 -10.64 -5.39 -0.52
CA VAL A 97 -11.76 -4.80 -1.26
C VAL A 97 -11.72 -5.23 -2.73
N MET A 98 -10.56 -5.19 -3.39
CA MET A 98 -10.43 -5.62 -4.78
C MET A 98 -10.78 -7.11 -4.95
N PHE A 99 -10.27 -7.98 -4.07
CA PHE A 99 -10.56 -9.42 -4.12
C PHE A 99 -12.04 -9.72 -3.90
N GLN A 100 -12.70 -9.02 -2.97
CA GLN A 100 -14.15 -9.14 -2.76
C GLN A 100 -14.96 -8.71 -3.99
N GLN A 101 -14.47 -7.74 -4.78
CA GLN A 101 -15.15 -7.26 -5.98
C GLN A 101 -14.87 -8.11 -7.24
N LEU A 102 -13.80 -8.91 -7.25
CA LEU A 102 -13.42 -9.71 -8.42
C LEU A 102 -14.53 -10.66 -8.93
N PRO A 103 -15.24 -11.43 -8.07
CA PRO A 103 -16.32 -12.30 -8.54
C PRO A 103 -17.41 -11.53 -9.30
N LYS A 104 -17.82 -10.37 -8.78
CA LYS A 104 -18.81 -9.50 -9.42
C LYS A 104 -18.32 -8.93 -10.75
N ILE A 105 -17.05 -8.54 -10.83
CA ILE A 105 -16.44 -8.09 -12.11
C ILE A 105 -16.45 -9.23 -13.12
N GLN A 106 -16.08 -10.44 -12.70
CA GLN A 106 -16.03 -11.62 -13.56
C GLN A 106 -17.42 -12.02 -14.07
N GLU A 107 -18.45 -11.88 -13.24
CA GLU A 107 -19.85 -12.13 -13.63
C GLU A 107 -20.35 -11.10 -14.66
N LEU A 108 -20.09 -9.81 -14.43
CA LEU A 108 -20.52 -8.73 -15.33
C LEU A 108 -19.72 -8.69 -16.65
N TYR A 109 -18.46 -9.10 -16.61
CA TYR A 109 -17.52 -9.01 -17.72
C TYR A 109 -16.79 -10.33 -17.99
N PRO A 110 -17.51 -11.45 -18.25
CA PRO A 110 -16.94 -12.80 -18.23
C PRO A 110 -15.89 -13.07 -19.32
N THR A 111 -15.95 -12.31 -20.40
CA THR A 111 -15.04 -12.42 -21.56
C THR A 111 -13.97 -11.33 -21.59
N HIS A 112 -13.98 -10.41 -20.62
CA HIS A 112 -12.92 -9.43 -20.49
C HIS A 112 -11.65 -10.07 -19.92
N ARG A 113 -10.52 -9.43 -20.17
CA ARG A 113 -9.21 -9.91 -19.69
C ARG A 113 -8.49 -8.78 -18.98
N TRP A 114 -7.46 -9.13 -18.23
CA TRP A 114 -6.64 -8.16 -17.53
C TRP A 114 -5.29 -7.92 -18.21
N VAL A 115 -4.87 -6.66 -18.22
CA VAL A 115 -3.53 -6.21 -18.61
C VAL A 115 -2.95 -5.39 -17.47
N PHE A 116 -1.70 -5.68 -17.12
CA PHE A 116 -0.93 -4.84 -16.21
C PHE A 116 -0.09 -3.85 -17.02
N LEU A 117 -0.03 -2.61 -16.55
CA LEU A 117 0.68 -1.51 -17.21
C LEU A 117 1.46 -0.71 -16.17
N THR A 118 2.75 -0.50 -16.41
CA THR A 118 3.60 0.46 -15.70
C THR A 118 4.00 1.57 -16.64
N MET A 119 3.85 2.83 -16.24
CA MET A 119 4.23 3.99 -17.05
C MET A 119 5.10 4.94 -16.23
N THR A 120 6.22 5.38 -16.79
CA THR A 120 7.18 6.25 -16.12
C THR A 120 7.26 7.63 -16.79
N VAL A 121 7.94 8.56 -16.14
CA VAL A 121 8.48 9.78 -16.74
C VAL A 121 9.98 9.85 -16.43
N ARG A 122 10.70 10.74 -17.12
CA ARG A 122 12.05 11.13 -16.71
C ARG A 122 12.01 11.56 -15.24
N ASN A 123 13.00 11.13 -14.46
CA ASN A 123 13.12 11.46 -13.04
C ASN A 123 13.17 12.98 -12.87
N PRO A 124 12.21 13.63 -12.18
CA PRO A 124 12.33 15.03 -11.84
C PRO A 124 13.08 15.19 -10.51
N PRO A 125 13.72 16.35 -10.27
CA PRO A 125 14.07 16.77 -8.92
C PRO A 125 12.86 16.65 -7.99
N ILE A 126 13.08 16.25 -6.73
CA ILE A 126 11.98 16.03 -5.78
C ILE A 126 11.13 17.30 -5.59
N ILE A 127 11.75 18.48 -5.67
CA ILE A 127 11.08 19.80 -5.59
C ILE A 127 10.10 20.08 -6.74
N GLU A 128 10.21 19.38 -7.86
CA GLU A 128 9.34 19.51 -9.04
C GLU A 128 8.27 18.39 -9.09
N LEU A 129 8.25 17.51 -8.09
CA LEU A 129 7.41 16.31 -8.10
C LEU A 129 5.92 16.66 -8.21
N ARG A 130 5.42 17.67 -7.49
CA ARG A 130 4.00 18.05 -7.51
C ARG A 130 3.55 18.39 -8.93
N ASP A 131 4.29 19.24 -9.61
CA ASP A 131 3.92 19.69 -10.96
C ASP A 131 4.12 18.58 -11.98
N THR A 132 5.15 17.75 -11.80
CA THR A 132 5.31 16.52 -12.59
C THR A 132 4.10 15.59 -12.42
N LEU A 133 3.64 15.34 -11.20
CA LEU A 133 2.48 14.47 -10.93
C LEU A 133 1.17 15.05 -11.48
N LYS A 134 0.97 16.38 -11.42
CA LYS A 134 -0.17 17.04 -12.07
C LYS A 134 -0.12 16.83 -13.58
N HIS A 135 1.02 17.09 -14.20
CA HIS A 135 1.20 16.91 -15.65
C HIS A 135 1.02 15.45 -16.07
N MET A 136 1.56 14.49 -15.30
CA MET A 136 1.32 13.06 -15.53
C MET A 136 -0.17 12.73 -15.44
N ASN A 137 -0.91 13.35 -14.52
CA ASN A 137 -2.34 13.10 -14.38
C ASN A 137 -3.14 13.68 -15.57
N GLU A 138 -2.81 14.88 -16.03
CA GLU A 138 -3.39 15.45 -17.25
C GLU A 138 -3.05 14.62 -18.50
N SER A 139 -1.83 14.11 -18.55
CA SER A 139 -1.37 13.20 -19.61
C SER A 139 -2.15 11.90 -19.59
N TRP A 140 -2.40 11.33 -18.40
CA TRP A 140 -3.28 10.18 -18.24
C TRP A 140 -4.69 10.49 -18.75
N GLN A 141 -5.25 11.66 -18.42
CA GLN A 141 -6.56 12.08 -18.96
C GLN A 141 -6.53 12.13 -20.50
N ARG A 142 -5.49 12.70 -21.12
CA ARG A 142 -5.36 12.70 -22.59
C ARG A 142 -5.28 11.28 -23.15
N LEU A 143 -4.48 10.41 -22.54
CA LEU A 143 -4.29 9.01 -22.95
C LEU A 143 -5.62 8.24 -22.97
N ILE A 144 -6.40 8.31 -21.89
CA ILE A 144 -7.67 7.56 -21.77
C ILE A 144 -8.75 8.09 -22.72
N GLN A 145 -8.59 9.31 -23.25
CA GLN A 145 -9.52 9.87 -24.24
C GLN A 145 -9.23 9.41 -25.67
N THR A 146 -8.04 8.84 -25.92
CA THR A 146 -7.65 8.37 -27.26
C THR A 146 -8.55 7.25 -27.77
N LYS A 147 -8.71 7.19 -29.10
CA LYS A 147 -9.49 6.12 -29.77
C LYS A 147 -8.90 4.74 -29.44
N ALA A 148 -7.58 4.59 -29.53
CA ALA A 148 -6.89 3.34 -29.21
C ALA A 148 -7.24 2.83 -27.80
N PHE A 149 -7.12 3.69 -26.78
CA PHE A 149 -7.46 3.33 -25.41
C PHE A 149 -8.94 2.95 -25.28
N LYS A 150 -9.86 3.79 -25.75
CA LYS A 150 -11.31 3.56 -25.63
C LYS A 150 -11.79 2.33 -26.41
N SER A 151 -11.15 1.98 -27.52
CA SER A 151 -11.50 0.81 -28.31
C SER A 151 -11.11 -0.49 -27.62
N GLY A 152 -9.99 -0.51 -26.88
CA GLY A 152 -9.47 -1.73 -26.24
C GLY A 152 -9.78 -1.88 -24.75
N VAL A 153 -9.87 -0.77 -23.99
CA VAL A 153 -9.96 -0.78 -22.53
C VAL A 153 -11.38 -0.44 -22.07
N ALA A 154 -11.95 -1.28 -21.20
CA ALA A 154 -13.28 -1.07 -20.60
C ALA A 154 -13.21 -0.30 -19.28
N GLY A 155 -12.17 -0.52 -18.48
CA GLY A 155 -11.98 0.15 -17.21
C GLY A 155 -10.55 0.00 -16.69
N PHE A 156 -10.21 0.81 -15.69
CA PHE A 156 -8.88 0.77 -15.07
C PHE A 156 -8.92 1.06 -13.58
N ILE A 157 -7.91 0.54 -12.88
CA ILE A 157 -7.44 1.00 -11.58
C ILE A 157 -6.01 1.44 -11.78
N ARG A 158 -5.66 2.66 -11.36
CA ARG A 158 -4.32 3.23 -11.48
C ARG A 158 -3.88 3.77 -10.13
N THR A 159 -2.69 3.40 -9.70
CA THR A 159 -2.01 3.93 -8.52
C THR A 159 -0.76 4.71 -8.93
N THR A 160 -0.37 5.66 -8.10
CA THR A 160 0.88 6.41 -8.21
C THR A 160 1.86 5.87 -7.18
N GLU A 161 3.05 5.49 -7.64
CA GLU A 161 4.19 5.14 -6.80
C GLU A 161 5.31 6.15 -7.08
N VAL A 162 6.02 6.55 -6.03
CA VAL A 162 7.20 7.41 -6.11
C VAL A 162 8.30 6.75 -5.31
N THR A 163 9.42 6.48 -5.97
CA THR A 163 10.66 6.02 -5.31
C THR A 163 11.74 7.10 -5.42
N ARG A 164 12.87 6.93 -4.74
CA ARG A 164 14.03 7.79 -4.97
C ARG A 164 14.58 7.56 -6.38
N GLY A 165 14.99 8.64 -7.05
CA GLY A 165 15.67 8.56 -8.34
C GLY A 165 17.07 7.96 -8.16
N LYS A 166 17.54 7.19 -9.15
CA LYS A 166 18.88 6.60 -9.12
C LYS A 166 19.96 7.49 -9.73
N ASP A 167 19.55 8.54 -10.44
CA ASP A 167 20.43 9.34 -11.29
C ASP A 167 21.24 10.38 -10.48
N ALA A 168 20.66 10.90 -9.39
CA ALA A 168 21.33 11.82 -8.48
C ALA A 168 20.63 11.85 -7.11
N GLU A 169 21.29 12.45 -6.12
CA GLU A 169 20.67 12.79 -4.85
C GLU A 169 19.51 13.78 -5.05
N MET A 170 18.50 13.74 -4.18
CA MET A 170 17.29 14.59 -4.28
C MET A 170 16.47 14.44 -5.58
N MET A 171 16.63 13.35 -6.32
CA MET A 171 15.76 13.01 -7.46
C MET A 171 14.61 12.11 -7.02
N SER A 172 13.54 12.09 -7.82
CA SER A 172 12.39 11.21 -7.61
C SER A 172 12.08 10.40 -8.87
N HIS A 173 11.42 9.26 -8.71
CA HIS A 173 10.98 8.40 -9.80
C HIS A 173 9.47 8.13 -9.70
N PRO A 174 8.63 9.10 -10.07
CA PRO A 174 7.20 8.91 -10.11
C PRO A 174 6.81 8.00 -11.28
N HIS A 175 5.96 7.03 -11.00
CA HIS A 175 5.43 6.12 -12.00
C HIS A 175 4.00 5.68 -11.64
N TYR A 176 3.30 5.21 -12.66
CA TYR A 176 1.98 4.61 -12.51
C TYR A 176 2.07 3.11 -12.59
N HIS A 177 1.32 2.44 -11.72
CA HIS A 177 0.88 1.07 -11.91
C HIS A 177 -0.60 1.08 -12.25
N ALA A 178 -1.01 0.32 -13.25
CA ALA A 178 -2.40 0.20 -13.66
C ALA A 178 -2.79 -1.23 -13.96
N LEU A 179 -3.97 -1.61 -13.47
CA LEU A 179 -4.71 -2.78 -13.90
C LEU A 179 -5.80 -2.33 -14.87
N LEU A 180 -5.73 -2.82 -16.10
CA LEU A 180 -6.68 -2.53 -17.16
C LEU A 180 -7.58 -3.74 -17.37
N LEU A 181 -8.89 -3.55 -17.29
CA LEU A 181 -9.86 -4.51 -17.78
C LEU A 181 -10.09 -4.24 -19.26
N VAL A 182 -9.64 -5.14 -20.12
CA VAL A 182 -9.68 -4.99 -21.58
C VAL A 182 -10.86 -5.75 -22.19
N LYS A 183 -11.45 -5.17 -23.23
CA LYS A 183 -12.64 -5.66 -23.94
C LYS A 183 -12.36 -6.98 -24.69
N PRO A 184 -13.41 -7.76 -25.01
CA PRO A 184 -13.30 -8.87 -25.94
C PRO A 184 -12.68 -8.41 -27.27
N GLY A 185 -11.75 -9.18 -27.81
CA GLY A 185 -11.02 -8.82 -29.03
C GLY A 185 -9.86 -7.83 -28.82
N TYR A 186 -9.51 -7.47 -27.58
CA TYR A 186 -8.30 -6.68 -27.31
C TYR A 186 -7.05 -7.36 -27.89
N PHE A 187 -6.83 -8.64 -27.62
CA PHE A 187 -5.65 -9.37 -28.13
C PHE A 187 -5.76 -9.79 -29.61
N SER A 188 -6.70 -9.22 -30.37
CA SER A 188 -6.80 -9.40 -31.81
C SER A 188 -6.88 -8.05 -32.52
N LYS A 189 -8.05 -7.40 -32.55
CA LYS A 189 -8.31 -6.18 -33.32
C LYS A 189 -7.81 -4.91 -32.64
N TYR A 190 -7.81 -4.86 -31.31
CA TYR A 190 -7.52 -3.64 -30.54
C TYR A 190 -6.22 -3.75 -29.74
N TYR A 191 -5.31 -4.62 -30.17
CA TYR A 191 -4.11 -4.92 -29.41
C TYR A 191 -3.18 -3.72 -29.47
N ILE A 192 -2.74 -3.25 -28.30
CA ILE A 192 -1.72 -2.22 -28.19
C ILE A 192 -0.48 -2.90 -27.64
N ASN A 193 0.53 -3.04 -28.48
CA ASN A 193 1.82 -3.61 -28.12
C ASN A 193 2.67 -2.58 -27.33
N GLN A 194 3.83 -3.00 -26.83
CA GLN A 194 4.64 -2.15 -25.96
C GLN A 194 5.14 -0.87 -26.65
N SER A 195 5.59 -0.92 -27.91
CA SER A 195 6.06 0.29 -28.61
C SER A 195 4.92 1.27 -28.85
N GLU A 196 3.73 0.78 -29.21
CA GLU A 196 2.53 1.61 -29.35
C GLU A 196 2.15 2.28 -28.01
N TRP A 197 2.24 1.56 -26.89
CA TRP A 197 2.03 2.16 -25.56
C TRP A 197 3.04 3.24 -25.23
N VAL A 198 4.32 3.04 -25.56
CA VAL A 198 5.40 4.03 -25.37
C VAL A 198 5.09 5.30 -26.18
N GLU A 199 4.74 5.17 -27.46
CA GLU A 199 4.40 6.29 -28.33
C GLU A 199 3.15 7.04 -27.86
N MET A 200 2.09 6.29 -27.51
CA MET A 200 0.87 6.86 -26.97
C MET A 200 1.14 7.63 -25.68
N TRP A 201 2.01 7.11 -24.81
CA TRP A 201 2.39 7.77 -23.57
C TRP A 201 3.25 9.00 -23.80
N ALA A 202 4.28 8.93 -24.63
CA ALA A 202 5.12 10.06 -25.01
C ALA A 202 4.27 11.21 -25.56
N LYS A 203 3.35 10.89 -26.49
CA LYS A 203 2.42 11.86 -27.08
C LYS A 203 1.46 12.46 -26.05
N ALA A 204 0.91 11.63 -25.16
CA ALA A 204 0.02 12.10 -24.10
C ALA A 204 0.77 12.97 -23.08
N LEU A 205 2.03 12.62 -22.77
CA LEU A 205 2.94 13.41 -21.95
C LEU A 205 3.42 14.69 -22.63
N ARG A 206 3.31 14.79 -23.96
CA ARG A 206 3.97 15.84 -24.75
C ARG A 206 5.49 15.85 -24.49
N ALA A 207 6.06 14.66 -24.31
CA ALA A 207 7.48 14.49 -24.11
C ALA A 207 8.22 14.53 -25.46
N ASP A 208 9.41 15.11 -25.44
CA ASP A 208 10.39 15.07 -26.53
C ASP A 208 11.29 13.81 -26.49
N TYR A 209 10.96 12.87 -25.60
CA TYR A 209 11.63 11.58 -25.41
C TYR A 209 10.63 10.42 -25.35
N LEU A 210 11.12 9.20 -25.56
CA LEU A 210 10.34 7.98 -25.35
C LEU A 210 10.46 7.51 -23.89
N PRO A 211 9.37 7.56 -23.09
CA PRO A 211 9.37 7.11 -21.70
C PRO A 211 9.41 5.58 -21.60
N SER A 212 9.80 5.06 -20.43
CA SER A 212 9.72 3.62 -20.19
C SER A 212 8.30 3.20 -19.84
N VAL A 213 7.80 2.19 -20.57
CA VAL A 213 6.51 1.55 -20.34
C VAL A 213 6.71 0.04 -20.30
N ASN A 214 6.09 -0.61 -19.33
CA ASN A 214 6.03 -2.07 -19.25
C ASN A 214 4.57 -2.51 -19.29
N VAL A 215 4.21 -3.35 -20.26
CA VAL A 215 2.86 -3.87 -20.44
C VAL A 215 2.89 -5.40 -20.43
N LYS A 216 1.99 -6.03 -19.66
CA LYS A 216 1.92 -7.48 -19.51
C LYS A 216 0.49 -7.97 -19.57
N ALA A 217 0.20 -8.89 -20.49
CA ALA A 217 -1.05 -9.63 -20.47
C ALA A 217 -1.10 -10.54 -19.24
N ILE A 218 -2.19 -10.51 -18.48
CA ILE A 218 -2.38 -11.42 -17.36
C ILE A 218 -2.97 -12.73 -17.90
N ARG A 219 -2.46 -13.85 -17.39
CA ARG A 219 -2.92 -15.19 -17.76
C ARG A 219 -4.42 -15.31 -17.48
N ALA A 220 -5.19 -15.68 -18.50
CA ALA A 220 -6.64 -15.84 -18.38
C ALA A 220 -7.03 -17.29 -18.00
N GLY A 221 -8.26 -17.46 -17.53
CA GLY A 221 -8.85 -18.75 -17.18
C GLY A 221 -9.05 -18.95 -15.68
N ASN A 222 -9.76 -20.03 -15.33
CA ASN A 222 -10.23 -20.28 -13.96
C ASN A 222 -9.30 -21.18 -13.13
N ASN A 223 -8.16 -21.57 -13.70
CA ASN A 223 -7.18 -22.40 -12.99
C ASN A 223 -6.37 -21.57 -11.98
N GLU A 224 -5.76 -22.29 -11.04
CA GLU A 224 -4.97 -21.71 -9.95
C GLU A 224 -3.82 -20.81 -10.43
N LYS A 225 -3.17 -21.18 -11.54
CA LYS A 225 -2.07 -20.38 -12.11
C LYS A 225 -2.54 -19.02 -12.62
N SER A 226 -3.74 -18.96 -13.20
CA SER A 226 -4.34 -17.72 -13.70
C SER A 226 -4.81 -16.82 -12.55
N LYS A 227 -5.40 -17.39 -11.50
CA LYS A 227 -5.76 -16.66 -10.27
C LYS A 227 -4.54 -16.02 -9.61
N LYS A 228 -3.49 -16.82 -9.35
CA LYS A 228 -2.21 -16.34 -8.79
C LYS A 228 -1.54 -15.27 -9.64
N ALA A 229 -1.65 -15.37 -10.97
CA ALA A 229 -1.11 -14.35 -11.86
C ALA A 229 -1.83 -13.00 -11.69
N LEU A 230 -3.16 -13.01 -11.57
CA LEU A 230 -3.96 -11.81 -11.32
C LEU A 230 -3.72 -11.25 -9.92
N GLU A 231 -3.76 -12.09 -8.89
CA GLU A 231 -3.44 -11.73 -7.50
C GLU A 231 -2.09 -11.03 -7.40
N LYS A 232 -1.05 -11.55 -8.06
CA LYS A 232 0.27 -10.92 -8.09
C LYS A 232 0.20 -9.48 -8.64
N GLN A 233 -0.55 -9.24 -9.72
CA GLN A 233 -0.64 -7.90 -10.30
C GLN A 233 -1.55 -6.96 -9.50
N ILE A 234 -2.57 -7.49 -8.81
CA ILE A 234 -3.37 -6.74 -7.84
C ILE A 234 -2.48 -6.29 -6.68
N CYS A 235 -1.71 -7.22 -6.11
CA CYS A 235 -0.76 -6.92 -5.05
C CYS A 235 0.32 -5.94 -5.50
N GLU A 236 0.74 -5.96 -6.77
CA GLU A 236 1.66 -4.97 -7.37
C GLU A 236 1.01 -3.59 -7.55
N THR A 237 -0.22 -3.54 -8.04
CA THR A 237 -0.92 -2.28 -8.32
C THR A 237 -1.34 -1.59 -7.03
N LEU A 238 -1.81 -2.36 -6.04
CA LEU A 238 -2.30 -1.85 -4.76
C LEU A 238 -1.21 -1.96 -3.68
N LYS A 239 -0.01 -1.44 -4.00
CA LYS A 239 1.12 -1.28 -3.07
C LYS A 239 1.10 0.09 -2.39
N TYR A 240 2.14 0.31 -1.59
CA TYR A 240 2.46 1.61 -1.02
C TYR A 240 2.75 2.62 -2.11
N SER A 241 2.35 3.87 -1.85
CA SER A 241 2.71 5.00 -2.68
C SER A 241 4.22 5.31 -2.66
N VAL A 242 4.92 4.93 -1.59
CA VAL A 242 6.37 5.05 -1.42
C VAL A 242 6.81 3.86 -0.58
N LYS A 243 7.93 3.23 -0.91
CA LYS A 243 8.44 2.13 -0.09
C LYS A 243 9.04 2.64 1.22
N PRO A 244 8.88 1.93 2.34
CA PRO A 244 9.52 2.30 3.60
C PRO A 244 11.03 2.52 3.48
N SER A 245 11.72 1.68 2.69
CA SER A 245 13.15 1.81 2.40
C SER A 245 13.55 3.11 1.69
N ASP A 246 12.64 3.73 0.92
CA ASP A 246 12.86 5.04 0.31
C ASP A 246 12.58 6.18 1.30
N LEU A 247 11.68 5.97 2.26
CA LEU A 247 11.33 6.96 3.28
C LEU A 247 12.38 7.00 4.40
N ALA A 248 12.90 5.85 4.82
CA ALA A 248 13.77 5.66 5.98
C ALA A 248 15.27 5.74 5.65
N VAL A 249 15.66 6.65 4.76
CA VAL A 249 17.08 6.85 4.41
C VAL A 249 17.68 7.95 5.30
N GLU A 250 18.70 7.61 6.08
CA GLU A 250 19.27 8.51 7.09
C GLU A 250 20.31 9.50 6.55
N ARG A 251 20.97 9.17 5.43
CA ARG A 251 22.11 9.95 4.91
C ARG A 251 21.76 11.42 4.59
N ASP A 252 20.52 11.68 4.23
CA ASP A 252 20.02 13.03 3.89
C ASP A 252 19.26 13.70 5.05
N LYS A 253 19.32 13.10 6.25
CA LYS A 253 18.60 13.56 7.46
C LYS A 253 17.11 13.83 7.21
N GLY A 254 16.50 13.06 6.30
CA GLY A 254 15.07 13.17 5.98
C GLY A 254 14.73 14.26 4.96
N ALA A 255 15.71 14.97 4.37
CA ALA A 255 15.44 16.07 3.45
C ALA A 255 14.52 15.65 2.28
N TRP A 256 14.77 14.49 1.67
CA TRP A 256 13.90 13.97 0.60
C TRP A 256 12.51 13.59 1.12
N LEU A 257 12.40 12.99 2.31
CA LEU A 257 11.11 12.67 2.94
C LEU A 257 10.29 13.94 3.21
N HIS A 258 10.94 14.99 3.72
CA HIS A 258 10.30 16.27 4.00
C HIS A 258 9.78 16.89 2.72
N GLU A 259 10.59 16.94 1.67
CA GLU A 259 10.17 17.50 0.39
C GLU A 259 9.08 16.66 -0.26
N MET A 260 9.23 15.33 -0.27
CA MET A 260 8.18 14.41 -0.69
C MET A 260 6.85 14.69 0.01
N THR A 261 6.87 14.87 1.34
CA THR A 261 5.69 15.17 2.15
C THR A 261 4.99 16.46 1.70
N LYS A 262 5.75 17.52 1.42
CA LYS A 262 5.22 18.81 0.93
C LYS A 262 4.65 18.67 -0.48
N GLN A 263 5.40 18.04 -1.37
CA GLN A 263 5.07 17.90 -2.78
C GLN A 263 3.78 17.12 -2.98
N VAL A 264 3.56 16.05 -2.21
CA VAL A 264 2.37 15.20 -2.38
C VAL A 264 1.21 15.55 -1.46
N HIS A 265 1.33 16.60 -0.66
CA HIS A 265 0.27 17.04 0.26
C HIS A 265 -1.05 17.28 -0.50
N LYS A 266 -2.14 16.63 -0.03
CA LYS A 266 -3.50 16.67 -0.63
C LYS A 266 -3.59 16.14 -2.07
N MET A 267 -2.60 15.40 -2.58
CA MET A 267 -2.68 14.78 -3.90
C MET A 267 -3.36 13.41 -3.81
N ARG A 268 -4.24 13.06 -4.75
CA ARG A 268 -4.87 11.73 -4.82
C ARG A 268 -3.99 10.75 -5.59
N PHE A 269 -3.64 9.61 -4.99
CA PHE A 269 -2.71 8.64 -5.58
C PHE A 269 -3.38 7.42 -6.20
N VAL A 270 -4.70 7.28 -6.05
CA VAL A 270 -5.50 6.20 -6.65
C VAL A 270 -6.58 6.79 -7.53
N ALA A 271 -6.69 6.29 -8.75
CA ALA A 271 -7.72 6.65 -9.70
C ALA A 271 -8.37 5.40 -10.29
N THR A 272 -9.68 5.43 -10.47
CA THR A 272 -10.45 4.36 -11.11
C THR A 272 -11.30 4.95 -12.22
N GLY A 273 -11.56 4.19 -13.28
CA GLY A 273 -12.27 4.71 -14.45
C GLY A 273 -12.91 3.63 -15.32
N GLY A 274 -13.76 4.09 -16.23
CA GLY A 274 -14.60 3.20 -17.05
C GLY A 274 -15.52 2.35 -16.18
N VAL A 275 -15.65 1.07 -16.51
CA VAL A 275 -16.50 0.13 -15.75
C VAL A 275 -16.02 -0.17 -14.33
N LEU A 276 -14.79 0.21 -13.99
CA LEU A 276 -14.21 0.03 -12.65
C LEU A 276 -14.30 1.30 -11.78
N LYS A 277 -14.95 2.36 -12.28
CA LYS A 277 -15.08 3.62 -11.55
C LYS A 277 -15.79 3.39 -10.21
N GLY A 278 -15.20 3.88 -9.13
CA GLY A 278 -15.78 3.78 -7.78
C GLY A 278 -15.57 2.45 -7.05
N ILE A 279 -14.81 1.51 -7.64
CA ILE A 279 -14.56 0.20 -7.00
C ILE A 279 -13.73 0.28 -5.71
N LEU A 280 -12.90 1.32 -5.57
CA LEU A 280 -12.13 1.61 -4.36
C LEU A 280 -12.63 2.92 -3.74
N LYS A 281 -12.85 2.91 -2.43
CA LYS A 281 -13.19 4.10 -1.66
C LYS A 281 -12.05 5.12 -1.65
N PRO A 282 -12.34 6.44 -1.59
CA PRO A 282 -11.35 7.47 -1.33
C PRO A 282 -10.57 7.24 -0.01
N ASP A 283 -9.32 7.73 0.03
CA ASP A 283 -8.41 7.60 1.18
C ASP A 283 -8.99 8.16 2.48
N ASP A 284 -9.71 9.26 2.37
CA ASP A 284 -10.30 10.06 3.44
C ASP A 284 -11.59 9.45 4.02
N GLU A 285 -12.17 8.45 3.35
CA GLU A 285 -13.36 7.72 3.81
C GLU A 285 -13.01 6.41 4.56
N ILE A 286 -11.73 6.03 4.59
CA ILE A 286 -11.30 4.75 5.20
C ILE A 286 -11.32 4.86 6.74
N THR A 287 -12.10 4.02 7.42
CA THR A 287 -12.19 4.00 8.89
C THR A 287 -11.11 3.14 9.56
N ASN A 288 -10.93 3.30 10.87
CA ASN A 288 -9.91 2.57 11.63
C ASN A 288 -10.23 1.08 11.68
N GLU A 289 -11.52 0.77 11.80
CA GLU A 289 -12.09 -0.57 11.81
C GLU A 289 -11.81 -1.28 10.48
N GLU A 290 -11.98 -0.59 9.33
CA GLU A 290 -11.64 -1.14 8.02
C GLU A 290 -10.14 -1.46 7.89
N MET A 291 -9.26 -0.68 8.52
CA MET A 291 -7.83 -0.99 8.54
C MET A 291 -7.47 -2.13 9.50
N ILE A 292 -8.33 -2.46 10.48
CA ILE A 292 -8.18 -3.62 11.36
C ILE A 292 -8.66 -4.88 10.63
N SER A 293 -9.84 -4.84 10.01
CA SER A 293 -10.49 -5.97 9.32
C SER A 293 -9.97 -6.24 7.90
N SER A 294 -8.79 -5.73 7.53
CA SER A 294 -8.24 -5.85 6.19
C SER A 294 -7.79 -7.26 5.78
N SER A 295 -8.14 -8.29 6.56
CA SER A 295 -7.96 -9.71 6.25
C SER A 295 -9.29 -10.33 5.83
N GLU A 296 -9.26 -11.30 4.92
CA GLU A 296 -10.48 -11.98 4.41
C GLU A 296 -11.19 -12.82 5.49
N GLU A 297 -10.54 -13.08 6.62
CA GLU A 297 -11.05 -13.92 7.69
C GLU A 297 -11.58 -13.05 8.84
N THR A 298 -12.90 -13.10 9.03
CA THR A 298 -13.59 -12.59 10.23
C THR A 298 -13.80 -13.77 11.16
N GLU A 299 -12.76 -14.15 11.90
CA GLU A 299 -12.90 -15.15 12.96
C GLU A 299 -13.55 -14.51 14.20
N ASP A 300 -14.58 -15.18 14.73
CA ASP A 300 -15.07 -14.88 16.07
C ASP A 300 -14.11 -15.47 17.09
N VAL A 301 -13.51 -14.60 17.88
CA VAL A 301 -12.43 -14.92 18.83
C VAL A 301 -12.75 -14.42 20.24
N GLY A 302 -14.05 -14.23 20.52
CA GLY A 302 -14.55 -13.74 21.79
C GLY A 302 -14.16 -12.30 22.12
N GLU A 303 -14.52 -11.90 23.35
CA GLU A 303 -14.35 -10.53 23.85
C GLU A 303 -12.96 -10.29 24.45
N GLY A 304 -12.29 -11.34 24.93
CA GLY A 304 -10.94 -11.26 25.48
C GLY A 304 -9.93 -10.67 24.50
N ARG A 305 -8.98 -9.90 25.04
CA ARG A 305 -7.90 -9.25 24.30
C ARG A 305 -6.56 -9.45 25.00
N VAL A 306 -5.61 -9.99 24.26
CA VAL A 306 -4.20 -10.06 24.63
C VAL A 306 -3.48 -8.90 23.97
N ALA A 307 -2.76 -8.10 24.75
CA ALA A 307 -2.14 -6.87 24.30
C ALA A 307 -0.63 -6.98 24.16
N PHE A 308 -0.10 -6.32 23.13
CA PHE A 308 1.33 -6.16 22.88
C PHE A 308 1.65 -4.69 22.66
N GLN A 309 2.66 -4.17 23.35
CA GLN A 309 3.14 -2.80 23.24
C GLN A 309 4.43 -2.77 22.44
N PHE A 310 4.56 -1.83 21.49
CA PHE A 310 5.81 -1.64 20.77
C PHE A 310 6.88 -1.09 21.71
N ASN A 311 8.05 -1.74 21.75
CA ASN A 311 9.23 -1.24 22.45
C ASN A 311 10.24 -0.70 21.43
N SER A 312 10.60 0.58 21.56
CA SER A 312 11.49 1.27 20.61
C SER A 312 12.94 0.80 20.69
N GLU A 313 13.41 0.31 21.84
CA GLU A 313 14.79 -0.19 22.00
C GLU A 313 14.96 -1.52 21.28
N TYR A 314 14.01 -2.43 21.44
CA TYR A 314 14.02 -3.72 20.75
C TYR A 314 13.50 -3.63 19.30
N ARG A 315 12.79 -2.55 18.97
CA ARG A 315 12.06 -2.37 17.70
C ARG A 315 11.09 -3.53 17.41
N ARG A 316 10.50 -4.09 18.47
CA ARG A 316 9.59 -5.24 18.44
C ARG A 316 8.43 -5.02 19.41
N TYR A 317 7.31 -5.69 19.16
CA TYR A 317 6.18 -5.75 20.07
C TYR A 317 6.44 -6.72 21.22
N VAL A 318 6.22 -6.25 22.44
CA VAL A 318 6.40 -7.01 23.69
C VAL A 318 5.04 -7.22 24.35
N TYR A 319 4.81 -8.42 24.89
CA TYR A 319 3.59 -8.73 25.64
C TYR A 319 3.38 -7.71 26.77
N ALA A 320 2.19 -7.12 26.81
CA ALA A 320 1.86 -6.00 27.68
C ALA A 320 0.58 -6.30 28.49
N PRO A 321 0.66 -7.18 29.51
CA PRO A 321 -0.52 -7.69 30.23
C PRO A 321 -1.37 -6.60 30.89
N LYS A 322 -0.77 -5.45 31.24
CA LYS A 322 -1.47 -4.28 31.78
C LYS A 322 -2.55 -3.70 30.86
N PHE A 323 -2.52 -4.05 29.57
CA PHE A 323 -3.50 -3.61 28.57
C PHE A 323 -4.41 -4.75 28.08
N ASN A 324 -4.32 -5.93 28.67
CA ASN A 324 -5.24 -7.02 28.36
C ASN A 324 -6.67 -6.66 28.78
N GLU A 325 -7.63 -7.20 28.07
CA GLU A 325 -9.05 -7.18 28.44
C GLU A 325 -9.48 -8.63 28.60
N TYR A 326 -10.12 -8.94 29.71
CA TYR A 326 -10.63 -10.29 29.98
C TYR A 326 -12.14 -10.28 29.75
N ALA A 327 -12.67 -11.34 29.15
CA ALA A 327 -14.12 -11.53 29.13
C ALA A 327 -14.61 -11.69 30.57
N GLU A 328 -15.77 -11.12 30.88
CA GLU A 328 -16.42 -11.27 32.19
C GLU A 328 -16.80 -12.72 32.51
#